data_AF-A0A1M3KQM3-F1
#
_entry.id   AF-A0A1M3KQM3-F1
#
_cell.length_a   1.000
_cell.length_b   1.000
_cell.length_c   1.000
_cell.angle_alpha   90.00
_cell.angle_beta   90.00
_cell.angle_gamma   90.00
#
_symmetry.space_group_name_H-M   'P 1'
#
loop_
_entity.id
_entity.type
_entity.pdbx_description
1 polymer ?
#
loop_
_entity_poly.entity_id
_entity_poly.type
_entity_poly.pdbx_seq_one_letter_code
_entity_poly.pdbx_strand_id
1 'polypeptide(L)'
;MKKFAQLLELLALTPSRNRKIEALTQYFATTPDPDRGYALAILTGALSFKNVKPAVLRDVVTREVDPVLFGMSYDYVGDLGETIALIWPHHGAQDDLPSLTDLIELFNTTSKSELPALIASLLTRAAINERWALVKLATGALRIGLSARLAKTALANMSGKDLQQLEEIWHGITLPYTELFDWLEDKGERPDIDHASRFHPMMLSNPIDEEKDLAVLAPADFAAEWKWDGIRVQLILGKGKVSLFSRTGDDIAGAFPDLVDNVFGEAVLDGELLVGRDFEPDLFNALQQRLNRKVATPKLQEEFPAFVRVYDMLFDGGQDIRPLAWSERRAHLEDWFARNPQRRLDLSEVLTFADWPSLADLRRKGAAEHGHEGVMLKLRTSPYVPGRPKGLWFKWKRDPNVVDAILMYAQRGHGKRSSFYSDYTFGVWKGNEIVPIGKAYFGFTDEELRQLDKWVRNNTVAAFGPVREVRKELVFEVAFDSAQASTRHKSGVALRFPRINRIRWDKPAAEAATLDDMQIFLEAT
;
A
#
# COMPACT_ATOMS: atom_id res chain seq x y z
N MET A 1 8.01 17.70 -22.49
CA MET A 1 7.09 16.54 -22.49
C MET A 1 7.58 15.32 -23.29
N LYS A 2 7.98 15.48 -24.56
CA LYS A 2 8.30 14.37 -25.49
C LYS A 2 9.26 13.29 -24.95
N LYS A 3 10.42 13.69 -24.42
CA LYS A 3 11.39 12.76 -23.79
C LYS A 3 10.77 11.96 -22.64
N PHE A 4 9.92 12.61 -21.83
CA PHE A 4 9.24 11.96 -20.71
C PHE A 4 8.20 10.94 -21.20
N ALA A 5 7.43 11.26 -22.23
CA ALA A 5 6.49 10.32 -22.83
C ALA A 5 7.19 9.08 -23.39
N GLN A 6 8.32 9.26 -24.09
CA GLN A 6 9.16 8.17 -24.60
C GLN A 6 9.71 7.30 -23.45
N LEU A 7 10.16 7.91 -22.35
CA LEU A 7 10.59 7.17 -21.17
C LEU A 7 9.45 6.32 -20.61
N LEU A 8 8.26 6.90 -20.39
CA LEU A 8 7.13 6.16 -19.81
C LEU A 8 6.72 4.97 -20.71
N GLU A 9 6.69 5.16 -22.02
CA GLU A 9 6.37 4.12 -22.99
C GLU A 9 7.41 2.99 -22.95
N LEU A 10 8.71 3.34 -22.97
CA LEU A 10 9.81 2.38 -22.83
C LEU A 10 9.69 1.58 -21.53
N LEU A 11 9.40 2.24 -20.40
CA LEU A 11 9.24 1.59 -19.10
C LEU A 11 8.02 0.67 -19.04
N ALA A 12 6.92 1.03 -19.70
CA ALA A 12 5.71 0.22 -19.76
C ALA A 12 5.92 -1.07 -20.57
N LEU A 13 6.64 -0.98 -21.70
CA LEU A 13 6.87 -2.10 -22.62
C LEU A 13 8.06 -2.97 -22.24
N THR A 14 8.93 -2.51 -21.33
CA THR A 14 10.11 -3.26 -20.90
C THR A 14 9.78 -4.15 -19.70
N PRO A 15 9.84 -5.49 -19.79
CA PRO A 15 9.65 -6.36 -18.62
C PRO A 15 10.92 -6.46 -17.75
N SER A 16 12.10 -6.29 -18.34
CA SER A 16 13.39 -6.46 -17.66
C SER A 16 13.66 -5.34 -16.66
N ARG A 17 13.86 -5.71 -15.39
CA ARG A 17 14.25 -4.78 -14.31
C ARG A 17 15.50 -3.98 -14.66
N ASN A 18 16.54 -4.63 -15.16
CA ASN A 18 17.83 -3.98 -15.40
C ASN A 18 17.74 -2.99 -16.58
N ARG A 19 17.03 -3.35 -17.66
CA ARG A 19 16.80 -2.43 -18.78
C ARG A 19 16.01 -1.18 -18.36
N LYS A 20 15.07 -1.31 -17.41
CA LYS A 20 14.39 -0.12 -16.84
C LYS A 20 15.35 0.79 -16.08
N ILE A 21 16.27 0.20 -15.31
CA ILE A 21 17.27 0.96 -14.56
C ILE A 21 18.19 1.71 -15.54
N GLU A 22 18.66 1.05 -16.60
CA GLU A 22 19.47 1.66 -17.65
C GLU A 22 18.74 2.84 -18.32
N ALA A 23 17.48 2.65 -18.73
CA ALA A 23 16.66 3.70 -19.33
C ALA A 23 16.49 4.92 -18.41
N LEU A 24 16.24 4.69 -17.12
CA LEU A 24 16.13 5.77 -16.13
C LEU A 24 17.46 6.48 -15.91
N THR A 25 18.55 5.72 -15.81
CA THR A 25 19.91 6.25 -15.62
C THR A 25 20.25 7.19 -16.76
N GLN A 26 20.02 6.75 -18.01
CA GLN A 26 20.24 7.57 -19.20
C GLN A 26 19.34 8.80 -19.22
N TYR A 27 18.07 8.65 -18.85
CA TYR A 27 17.13 9.78 -18.82
C TYR A 27 17.56 10.87 -17.82
N PHE A 28 17.92 10.49 -16.59
CA PHE A 28 18.35 11.44 -15.56
C PHE A 28 19.70 12.11 -15.88
N ALA A 29 20.60 11.40 -16.58
CA ALA A 29 21.88 11.95 -17.01
C ALA A 29 21.75 12.94 -18.19
N THR A 30 20.70 12.86 -19.00
CA THR A 30 20.59 13.61 -20.28
C THR A 30 19.41 14.60 -20.34
N THR A 31 18.61 14.66 -19.29
CA THR A 31 17.49 15.59 -19.17
C THR A 31 17.91 16.74 -18.25
N PRO A 32 17.80 18.01 -18.65
CA PRO A 32 18.20 19.13 -17.81
C PRO A 32 17.25 19.34 -16.63
N ASP A 33 17.74 20.06 -15.62
CA ASP A 33 16.90 20.59 -14.55
C ASP A 33 16.00 21.73 -15.07
N PRO A 34 14.78 21.91 -14.49
CA PRO A 34 14.18 21.10 -13.42
C PRO A 34 13.36 19.89 -13.93
N ASP A 35 13.33 19.64 -15.25
CA ASP A 35 12.53 18.59 -15.88
C ASP A 35 12.88 17.18 -15.35
N ARG A 36 14.16 16.85 -15.17
CA ARG A 36 14.57 15.53 -14.63
C ARG A 36 14.10 15.29 -13.21
N GLY A 37 14.05 16.33 -12.38
CA GLY A 37 13.60 16.26 -11.01
C GLY A 37 12.09 16.17 -10.87
N TYR A 38 11.34 16.89 -11.70
CA TYR A 38 9.90 16.68 -11.81
C TYR A 38 9.56 15.29 -12.35
N ALA A 39 10.29 14.79 -13.35
CA ALA A 39 10.12 13.42 -13.83
C ALA A 39 10.35 12.41 -12.71
N LEU A 40 11.42 12.56 -11.91
CA LEU A 40 11.67 11.73 -10.73
C LEU A 40 10.49 11.78 -9.74
N ALA A 41 9.94 12.96 -9.47
CA ALA A 41 8.79 13.14 -8.59
C ALA A 41 7.55 12.39 -9.07
N ILE A 42 7.26 12.47 -10.36
CA ILE A 42 6.11 11.78 -10.97
C ILE A 42 6.31 10.27 -10.92
N LEU A 43 7.50 9.79 -11.30
CA LEU A 43 7.86 8.37 -11.32
C LEU A 43 7.83 7.72 -9.94
N THR A 44 8.04 8.51 -8.88
CA THR A 44 8.05 8.06 -7.49
C THR A 44 6.74 8.37 -6.74
N GLY A 45 5.77 9.03 -7.39
CA GLY A 45 4.47 9.36 -6.81
C GLY A 45 4.49 10.55 -5.84
N ALA A 46 5.57 11.34 -5.81
CA ALA A 46 5.69 12.51 -4.94
C ALA A 46 4.95 13.74 -5.47
N LEU A 47 4.60 13.77 -6.76
CA LEU A 47 3.85 14.87 -7.37
C LEU A 47 2.36 14.54 -7.49
N SER A 48 1.49 15.47 -7.07
CA SER A 48 0.06 15.38 -7.30
C SER A 48 -0.54 16.74 -7.65
N PHE A 49 -1.58 16.73 -8.49
CA PHE A 49 -2.27 17.96 -8.88
C PHE A 49 -3.55 18.16 -8.08
N LYS A 50 -3.76 19.38 -7.61
CA LYS A 50 -4.95 19.76 -6.82
C LYS A 50 -6.23 19.69 -7.64
N ASN A 51 -6.20 20.22 -8.86
CA ASN A 51 -7.40 20.42 -9.69
C ASN A 51 -7.58 19.37 -10.79
N VAL A 52 -6.51 18.68 -11.20
CA VAL A 52 -6.59 17.65 -12.24
C VAL A 52 -7.02 16.32 -11.61
N LYS A 53 -8.26 15.90 -11.84
CA LYS A 53 -8.84 14.65 -11.30
C LYS A 53 -9.44 13.79 -12.42
N PRO A 54 -9.57 12.46 -12.23
CA PRO A 54 -10.15 11.56 -13.24
C PRO A 54 -11.53 11.99 -13.75
N ALA A 55 -12.34 12.66 -12.92
CA ALA A 55 -13.65 13.17 -13.33
C ALA A 55 -13.54 14.26 -14.42
N VAL A 56 -12.56 15.17 -14.30
CA VAL A 56 -12.33 16.23 -15.30
C VAL A 56 -11.90 15.62 -16.63
N LEU A 57 -11.03 14.61 -16.60
CA LEU A 57 -10.58 13.90 -17.80
C LEU A 57 -11.73 13.19 -18.51
N ARG A 58 -12.64 12.56 -17.75
CA ARG A 58 -13.85 11.92 -18.29
C ARG A 58 -14.78 12.95 -18.93
N ASP A 59 -15.04 14.05 -18.25
CA ASP A 59 -15.85 15.15 -18.79
C ASP A 59 -15.28 15.67 -20.12
N VAL A 60 -13.97 15.93 -20.16
CA VAL A 60 -13.28 16.39 -21.38
C VAL A 60 -13.45 15.40 -22.55
N VAL A 61 -13.19 14.11 -22.34
CA VAL A 61 -13.32 13.13 -23.43
C VAL A 61 -14.77 12.90 -23.86
N THR A 62 -15.74 12.94 -22.95
CA THR A 62 -17.16 12.76 -23.30
C THR A 62 -17.78 13.95 -24.04
N ARG A 63 -17.09 15.10 -24.09
CA ARG A 63 -17.48 16.25 -24.94
C ARG A 63 -17.04 16.09 -26.39
N GLU A 64 -15.99 15.31 -26.62
CA GLU A 64 -15.40 15.09 -27.94
C GLU A 64 -15.76 13.71 -28.53
N VAL A 65 -16.09 12.74 -27.67
CA VAL A 65 -16.39 11.35 -28.02
C VAL A 65 -17.73 10.95 -27.43
N ASP A 66 -18.51 10.19 -28.20
CA ASP A 66 -19.77 9.62 -27.74
C ASP A 66 -19.60 8.89 -26.38
N PRO A 67 -20.42 9.21 -25.36
CA PRO A 67 -20.28 8.63 -24.02
C PRO A 67 -20.45 7.10 -23.97
N VAL A 68 -21.27 6.52 -24.86
CA VAL A 68 -21.48 5.07 -24.91
C VAL A 68 -20.24 4.39 -25.49
N LEU A 69 -19.71 4.90 -26.60
CA LEU A 69 -18.46 4.41 -27.20
C LEU A 69 -17.27 4.51 -26.24
N PHE A 70 -17.16 5.63 -25.53
CA PHE A 70 -16.13 5.81 -24.51
C PHE A 70 -16.28 4.78 -23.37
N GLY A 71 -17.51 4.57 -22.87
CA GLY A 71 -17.79 3.57 -21.85
C GLY A 71 -17.39 2.15 -22.28
N MET A 72 -17.80 1.72 -23.47
CA MET A 72 -17.45 0.40 -24.02
C MET A 72 -15.94 0.24 -24.21
N SER A 73 -15.26 1.28 -24.68
CA SER A 73 -13.81 1.27 -24.90
C SER A 73 -13.05 1.21 -23.57
N TYR A 74 -13.50 1.96 -22.57
CA TYR A 74 -12.90 1.92 -21.22
C TYR A 74 -13.09 0.56 -20.56
N ASP A 75 -14.28 -0.03 -20.64
CA ASP A 75 -14.56 -1.38 -20.13
C ASP A 75 -13.70 -2.45 -20.82
N TYR A 76 -13.33 -2.23 -22.08
CA TYR A 76 -12.49 -3.16 -22.82
C TYR A 76 -11.00 -3.00 -22.47
N VAL A 77 -10.49 -1.77 -22.48
CA VAL A 77 -9.07 -1.45 -22.25
C VAL A 77 -8.70 -1.58 -20.77
N GLY A 78 -9.60 -1.17 -19.86
CA GLY A 78 -9.39 -1.26 -18.42
C GLY A 78 -8.42 -0.22 -17.84
N ASP A 79 -8.06 0.82 -18.61
CA ASP A 79 -7.18 1.92 -18.20
C ASP A 79 -7.60 3.25 -18.85
N LEU A 80 -7.89 4.26 -18.02
CA LEU A 80 -8.40 5.55 -18.49
C LEU A 80 -7.42 6.29 -19.40
N GLY A 81 -6.11 6.22 -19.10
CA GLY A 81 -5.10 6.92 -19.87
C GLY A 81 -4.92 6.33 -21.26
N GLU A 82 -4.92 5.00 -21.35
CA GLU A 82 -4.84 4.29 -22.62
C GLU A 82 -6.12 4.47 -23.44
N THR A 83 -7.30 4.40 -22.82
CA THR A 83 -8.57 4.67 -23.52
C THR A 83 -8.59 6.07 -24.11
N ILE A 84 -8.29 7.13 -23.33
CA ILE A 84 -8.29 8.51 -23.81
C ILE A 84 -7.27 8.71 -24.92
N ALA A 85 -6.05 8.17 -24.77
CA ALA A 85 -4.99 8.34 -25.76
C ALA A 85 -5.36 7.76 -27.14
N LEU A 86 -6.03 6.61 -27.15
CA LEU A 86 -6.40 5.88 -28.37
C LEU A 86 -7.70 6.39 -29.01
N ILE A 87 -8.69 6.78 -28.20
CA ILE A 87 -10.02 7.14 -28.69
C ILE A 87 -10.16 8.62 -29.09
N TRP A 88 -9.20 9.46 -28.68
CA TRP A 88 -9.27 10.90 -28.95
C TRP A 88 -9.38 11.16 -30.46
N PRO A 89 -10.42 11.87 -30.92
CA PRO A 89 -10.83 11.87 -32.34
C PRO A 89 -9.90 12.71 -33.22
N HIS A 90 -9.18 13.65 -32.61
CA HIS A 90 -8.25 14.50 -33.34
C HIS A 90 -6.92 13.77 -33.50
N HIS A 91 -6.37 13.71 -34.71
CA HIS A 91 -5.02 13.20 -34.97
C HIS A 91 -4.09 14.42 -35.01
N GLY A 92 -3.23 14.55 -34.00
CA GLY A 92 -2.68 15.85 -33.63
C GLY A 92 -1.93 16.59 -34.73
N ALA A 93 -2.09 17.92 -34.75
CA ALA A 93 -1.15 18.80 -35.44
C ALA A 93 0.22 18.63 -34.75
N GLN A 94 1.27 18.33 -35.52
CA GLN A 94 2.61 18.02 -35.02
C GLN A 94 3.33 19.26 -34.43
N ASP A 95 2.72 19.92 -33.45
CA ASP A 95 3.37 20.96 -32.67
C ASP A 95 3.91 20.37 -31.38
N ASP A 96 5.13 20.75 -31.00
CA ASP A 96 5.73 20.29 -29.75
C ASP A 96 4.87 20.75 -28.55
N LEU A 97 4.63 19.81 -27.63
CA LEU A 97 4.04 20.11 -26.33
C LEU A 97 5.04 20.89 -25.45
N PRO A 98 4.56 21.65 -24.43
CA PRO A 98 5.44 22.35 -23.50
C PRO A 98 6.43 21.42 -22.77
N SER A 99 7.42 22.01 -22.10
CA SER A 99 8.32 21.24 -21.22
C SER A 99 7.54 20.57 -20.09
N LEU A 100 8.17 19.62 -19.38
CA LEU A 100 7.47 18.98 -18.26
C LEU A 100 7.19 20.01 -17.14
N THR A 101 8.15 20.89 -16.91
CA THR A 101 8.04 22.02 -15.98
C THR A 101 6.88 22.95 -16.33
N ASP A 102 6.80 23.42 -17.59
CA ASP A 102 5.74 24.32 -18.03
C ASP A 102 4.36 23.67 -17.90
N LEU A 103 4.24 22.37 -18.20
CA LEU A 103 2.98 21.64 -18.03
C LEU A 103 2.55 21.55 -16.57
N ILE A 104 3.50 21.33 -15.66
CA ILE A 104 3.23 21.29 -14.21
C ILE A 104 2.77 22.66 -13.72
N GLU A 105 3.45 23.73 -14.15
CA GLU A 105 3.07 25.10 -13.83
C GLU A 105 1.67 25.42 -14.36
N LEU A 106 1.39 25.10 -15.62
CA LEU A 106 0.07 25.27 -16.24
C LEU A 106 -1.01 24.55 -15.44
N PHE A 107 -0.82 23.29 -15.05
CA PHE A 107 -1.82 22.56 -14.27
C PHE A 107 -2.01 23.09 -12.84
N ASN A 108 -0.99 23.69 -12.24
CA ASN A 108 -1.07 24.27 -10.90
C ASN A 108 -1.70 25.66 -10.88
N THR A 109 -1.49 26.44 -11.94
CA THR A 109 -1.95 27.84 -12.04
C THR A 109 -3.29 28.00 -12.73
N THR A 110 -3.65 27.09 -13.65
CA THR A 110 -4.92 27.16 -14.39
C THR A 110 -6.11 26.96 -13.46
N SER A 111 -7.11 27.84 -13.61
CA SER A 111 -8.34 27.78 -12.82
C SER A 111 -9.15 26.51 -13.12
N LYS A 112 -9.99 26.08 -12.16
CA LYS A 112 -10.83 24.88 -12.34
C LYS A 112 -11.77 24.98 -13.56
N SER A 113 -12.22 26.18 -13.90
CA SER A 113 -13.13 26.44 -15.03
C SER A 113 -12.44 26.35 -16.39
N GLU A 114 -11.16 26.73 -16.46
CA GLU A 114 -10.39 26.76 -17.72
C GLU A 114 -9.67 25.42 -17.98
N LEU A 115 -9.47 24.63 -16.93
CA LEU A 115 -8.74 23.37 -17.00
C LEU A 115 -9.28 22.37 -18.04
N PRO A 116 -10.61 22.19 -18.24
CA PRO A 116 -11.11 21.30 -19.29
C PRO A 116 -10.67 21.73 -20.70
N ALA A 117 -10.69 23.04 -20.99
CA ALA A 117 -10.30 23.58 -22.29
C ALA A 117 -8.79 23.43 -22.52
N LEU A 118 -7.98 23.68 -21.49
CA LEU A 118 -6.53 23.44 -21.54
C LEU A 118 -6.22 21.97 -21.84
N ILE A 119 -6.84 21.03 -21.12
CA ILE A 119 -6.61 19.59 -21.32
C ILE A 119 -7.02 19.18 -22.74
N ALA A 120 -8.18 19.62 -23.23
CA ALA A 120 -8.64 19.31 -24.58
C ALA A 120 -7.64 19.83 -25.64
N SER A 121 -7.15 21.06 -25.48
CA SER A 121 -6.13 21.65 -26.37
C SER A 121 -4.83 20.83 -26.38
N LEU A 122 -4.34 20.43 -25.21
CA LEU A 122 -3.14 19.61 -25.08
C LEU A 122 -3.33 18.22 -25.71
N LEU A 123 -4.47 17.56 -25.48
CA LEU A 123 -4.77 16.25 -26.07
C LEU A 123 -4.84 16.32 -27.61
N THR A 124 -5.44 17.39 -28.15
CA THR A 124 -5.52 17.60 -29.59
C THR A 124 -4.15 17.83 -30.22
N ARG A 125 -3.23 18.53 -29.56
CA ARG A 125 -1.85 18.74 -30.07
C ARG A 125 -0.95 17.51 -29.90
N ALA A 126 -1.16 16.74 -28.85
CA ALA A 126 -0.29 15.62 -28.48
C ALA A 126 -0.36 14.44 -29.47
N ALA A 127 0.78 13.76 -29.67
CA ALA A 127 0.80 12.41 -30.25
C ALA A 127 0.19 11.37 -29.28
N ILE A 128 -0.13 10.16 -29.76
CA ILE A 128 -0.80 9.11 -28.96
C ILE A 128 -0.05 8.80 -27.66
N ASN A 129 1.26 8.56 -27.73
CA ASN A 129 2.08 8.27 -26.56
C ASN A 129 2.20 9.47 -25.61
N GLU A 130 2.20 10.69 -26.13
CA GLU A 130 2.16 11.92 -25.35
C GLU A 130 0.82 12.14 -24.65
N ARG A 131 -0.32 11.86 -25.30
CA ARG A 131 -1.65 11.87 -24.68
C ARG A 131 -1.69 10.92 -23.50
N TRP A 132 -1.21 9.70 -23.71
CA TRP A 132 -1.13 8.70 -22.67
C TRP A 132 -0.28 9.24 -21.50
N ALA A 133 0.91 9.76 -21.77
CA ALA A 133 1.78 10.32 -20.75
C ALA A 133 1.17 11.54 -20.03
N LEU A 134 0.45 12.43 -20.72
CA LEU A 134 -0.29 13.56 -20.14
C LEU A 134 -1.38 13.09 -19.19
N VAL A 135 -2.16 12.09 -19.59
CA VAL A 135 -3.23 11.53 -18.73
C VAL A 135 -2.63 10.78 -17.53
N LYS A 136 -1.53 10.06 -17.73
CA LYS A 136 -0.81 9.38 -16.64
C LYS A 136 -0.22 10.38 -15.65
N LEU A 137 0.37 11.47 -16.13
CA LEU A 137 0.81 12.61 -15.31
C LEU A 137 -0.35 13.19 -14.50
N ALA A 138 -1.46 13.51 -15.17
CA ALA A 138 -2.67 14.08 -14.58
C ALA A 138 -3.31 13.19 -13.49
N THR A 139 -3.27 11.86 -13.67
CA THR A 139 -3.91 10.91 -12.75
C THR A 139 -2.97 10.36 -11.68
N GLY A 140 -1.65 10.48 -11.83
CA GLY A 140 -0.65 9.83 -10.99
C GLY A 140 -0.60 8.30 -11.11
N ALA A 141 -1.50 7.69 -11.89
CA ALA A 141 -1.65 6.24 -12.00
C ALA A 141 -0.82 5.66 -13.15
N LEU A 142 0.50 5.84 -13.09
CA LEU A 142 1.42 5.47 -14.18
C LEU A 142 1.31 4.00 -14.58
N ARG A 143 1.25 3.08 -13.61
CA ARG A 143 1.17 1.61 -13.82
C ARG A 143 2.25 1.02 -14.74
N ILE A 144 3.41 1.67 -14.82
CA ILE A 144 4.54 1.29 -15.68
C ILE A 144 5.48 0.23 -15.06
N GLY A 145 5.07 -0.42 -13.96
CA GLY A 145 5.89 -1.41 -13.26
C GLY A 145 7.22 -0.84 -12.76
N LEU A 146 7.18 0.38 -12.21
CA LEU A 146 8.30 1.09 -11.60
C LEU A 146 8.03 1.25 -10.10
N SER A 147 9.03 1.02 -9.27
CA SER A 147 8.99 1.35 -7.84
C SER A 147 9.91 2.52 -7.54
N ALA A 148 9.63 3.26 -6.46
CA ALA A 148 10.50 4.36 -6.02
C ALA A 148 11.94 3.89 -5.79
N ARG A 149 12.13 2.70 -5.20
CA ARG A 149 13.46 2.10 -5.01
C ARG A 149 14.20 1.87 -6.33
N LEU A 150 13.49 1.49 -7.41
CA LEU A 150 14.12 1.28 -8.71
C LEU A 150 14.58 2.61 -9.33
N ALA A 151 13.82 3.69 -9.15
CA ALA A 151 14.24 5.04 -9.52
C ALA A 151 15.47 5.49 -8.70
N LYS A 152 15.49 5.28 -7.38
CA LYS A 152 16.66 5.56 -6.53
C LYS A 152 17.89 4.74 -6.95
N THR A 153 17.70 3.48 -7.34
CA THR A 153 18.80 2.64 -7.86
C THR A 153 19.37 3.22 -9.15
N ALA A 154 18.53 3.78 -10.04
CA ALA A 154 19.00 4.45 -11.25
C ALA A 154 19.81 5.72 -10.93
N LEU A 155 19.42 6.50 -9.91
CA LEU A 155 20.20 7.66 -9.45
C LEU A 155 21.55 7.25 -8.83
N ALA A 156 21.56 6.17 -8.04
CA ALA A 156 22.80 5.59 -7.50
C ALA A 156 23.73 5.15 -8.64
N ASN A 157 23.20 4.44 -9.64
CA ASN A 157 23.97 4.01 -10.82
C ASN A 157 24.47 5.20 -11.66
N MET A 158 23.69 6.27 -11.78
CA MET A 158 24.05 7.48 -12.53
C MET A 158 25.23 8.21 -11.89
N SER A 159 25.22 8.30 -10.56
CA SER A 159 26.15 9.13 -9.78
C SER A 159 27.33 8.37 -9.17
N GLY A 160 27.25 7.04 -9.09
CA GLY A 160 28.17 6.22 -8.32
C GLY A 160 28.01 6.36 -6.79
N LYS A 161 27.01 7.12 -6.29
CA LYS A 161 26.71 7.22 -4.86
C LYS A 161 26.02 5.96 -4.34
N ASP A 162 26.17 5.68 -3.05
CA ASP A 162 25.53 4.53 -2.42
C ASP A 162 24.01 4.71 -2.28
N LEU A 163 23.24 3.63 -2.51
CA LEU A 163 21.78 3.67 -2.46
C LEU A 163 21.26 3.98 -1.05
N GLN A 164 21.95 3.56 0.00
CA GLN A 164 21.56 3.82 1.39
C GLN A 164 21.68 5.31 1.69
N GLN A 165 22.73 5.99 1.19
CA GLN A 165 22.89 7.43 1.35
C GLN A 165 21.75 8.23 0.70
N LEU A 166 21.25 7.75 -0.45
CA LEU A 166 20.08 8.28 -1.14
C LEU A 166 18.77 8.03 -0.39
N GLU A 167 18.58 6.80 0.13
CA GLU A 167 17.39 6.46 0.93
C GLU A 167 17.32 7.29 2.23
N GLU A 168 18.48 7.60 2.81
CA GLU A 168 18.63 8.43 4.01
C GLU A 168 18.15 9.87 3.82
N ILE A 169 18.42 10.49 2.66
CA ILE A 169 18.05 11.89 2.40
C ILE A 169 16.67 12.04 1.74
N TRP A 170 16.08 10.94 1.28
CA TRP A 170 14.91 10.95 0.39
C TRP A 170 13.69 11.72 0.92
N HIS A 171 13.48 11.72 2.23
CA HIS A 171 12.32 12.35 2.86
C HIS A 171 12.58 13.82 3.26
N GLY A 172 13.82 14.30 3.18
CA GLY A 172 14.17 15.69 3.51
C GLY A 172 14.46 16.58 2.30
N ILE A 173 14.40 16.03 1.08
CA ILE A 173 14.60 16.79 -0.16
C ILE A 173 13.27 17.35 -0.70
N THR A 174 13.31 18.57 -1.22
CA THR A 174 12.13 19.26 -1.76
C THR A 174 12.11 19.28 -3.28
N LEU A 175 10.93 19.31 -3.88
CA LEU A 175 10.78 19.48 -5.33
C LEU A 175 11.36 20.85 -5.79
N PRO A 176 12.01 20.92 -6.97
CA PRO A 176 12.20 19.86 -7.97
C PRO A 176 13.46 19.01 -7.76
N TYR A 177 13.94 18.84 -6.52
CA TYR A 177 15.12 18.03 -6.16
C TYR A 177 16.45 18.57 -6.72
N THR A 178 16.59 19.88 -6.92
CA THR A 178 17.82 20.49 -7.44
C THR A 178 19.05 20.14 -6.58
N GLU A 179 18.96 20.31 -5.26
CA GLU A 179 20.04 19.98 -4.32
C GLU A 179 20.46 18.49 -4.39
N LEU A 180 19.49 17.59 -4.63
CA LEU A 180 19.78 16.18 -4.84
C LEU A 180 20.64 15.97 -6.09
N PHE A 181 20.26 16.58 -7.22
CA PHE A 181 21.01 16.43 -8.46
C PHE A 181 22.37 17.11 -8.41
N ASP A 182 22.50 18.25 -7.73
CA ASP A 182 23.79 18.90 -7.49
C ASP A 182 24.73 17.97 -6.71
N TRP A 183 24.25 17.31 -5.66
CA TRP A 183 25.04 16.32 -4.93
C TRP A 183 25.39 15.07 -5.77
N LEU A 184 24.44 14.56 -6.55
CA LEU A 184 24.65 13.38 -7.40
C LEU A 184 25.64 13.64 -8.55
N GLU A 185 25.82 14.89 -8.95
CA GLU A 185 26.76 15.30 -10.00
C GLU A 185 28.06 15.91 -9.44
N ASP A 186 28.31 15.79 -8.14
CA ASP A 186 29.48 16.36 -7.46
C ASP A 186 29.61 17.90 -7.63
N LYS A 187 28.48 18.60 -7.79
CA LYS A 187 28.38 20.06 -7.90
C LYS A 187 27.97 20.74 -6.58
N GLY A 188 27.44 19.98 -5.63
CA GLY A 188 26.99 20.46 -4.33
C GLY A 188 27.28 19.47 -3.21
N GLU A 189 27.11 19.93 -1.97
CA GLU A 189 27.23 19.07 -0.79
C GLU A 189 26.04 18.13 -0.64
N ARG A 190 26.21 17.04 0.12
CA ARG A 190 25.10 16.16 0.47
C ARG A 190 24.06 16.96 1.25
N PRO A 191 22.75 16.91 0.87
CA PRO A 191 21.70 17.60 1.63
C PRO A 191 21.75 17.21 3.12
N ASP A 192 21.96 18.19 3.98
CA ASP A 192 21.97 17.99 5.43
C ASP A 192 20.53 17.90 5.93
N ILE A 193 20.16 16.73 6.45
CA ILE A 193 18.83 16.49 6.96
C ILE A 193 18.99 15.93 8.36
N ASP A 194 18.58 16.71 9.35
CA ASP A 194 18.61 16.35 10.77
C ASP A 194 18.04 14.94 10.99
N HIS A 195 18.93 14.02 11.37
CA HIS A 195 18.62 12.60 11.55
C HIS A 195 17.59 12.39 12.67
N ALA A 196 17.52 13.30 13.63
CA ALA A 196 16.58 13.27 14.76
C ALA A 196 15.20 13.85 14.41
N SER A 197 14.94 14.26 13.16
CA SER A 197 13.66 14.83 12.74
C SER A 197 13.11 14.26 11.43
N ARG A 198 13.62 13.12 10.95
CA ARG A 198 13.24 12.56 9.63
C ARG A 198 12.87 11.08 9.71
N PHE A 199 11.98 10.65 8.83
CA PHE A 199 11.63 9.24 8.69
C PHE A 199 12.85 8.38 8.32
N HIS A 200 13.06 7.31 9.08
CA HIS A 200 14.04 6.26 8.81
C HIS A 200 13.33 5.04 8.21
N PRO A 201 13.79 4.51 7.07
CA PRO A 201 13.17 3.34 6.47
C PRO A 201 13.15 2.14 7.43
N MET A 202 11.97 1.53 7.57
CA MET A 202 11.71 0.50 8.58
C MET A 202 12.25 -0.89 8.21
N MET A 203 12.61 -1.68 9.23
CA MET A 203 12.95 -3.09 9.12
C MET A 203 11.69 -3.96 8.96
N LEU A 204 11.64 -4.83 7.96
CA LEU A 204 10.48 -5.65 7.60
C LEU A 204 10.74 -7.12 7.88
N SER A 205 9.68 -7.84 8.29
CA SER A 205 9.73 -9.27 8.57
C SER A 205 9.39 -10.16 7.37
N ASN A 206 9.86 -11.39 7.43
CA ASN A 206 9.49 -12.49 6.53
C ASN A 206 8.36 -13.33 7.15
N PRO A 207 7.43 -13.90 6.37
CA PRO A 207 6.51 -14.90 6.92
C PRO A 207 7.29 -16.14 7.40
N ILE A 208 6.83 -16.78 8.48
CA ILE A 208 7.32 -18.11 8.86
C ILE A 208 6.79 -19.15 7.86
N ASP A 209 7.63 -20.09 7.46
CA ASP A 209 7.25 -21.39 6.89
C ASP A 209 7.42 -22.43 8.00
N GLU A 210 6.32 -22.92 8.58
CA GLU A 210 6.36 -23.76 9.78
C GLU A 210 7.18 -25.05 9.57
N GLU A 211 7.12 -25.65 8.39
CA GLU A 211 7.83 -26.90 8.09
C GLU A 211 9.33 -26.69 7.91
N LYS A 212 9.72 -25.58 7.25
CA LYS A 212 11.12 -25.32 6.90
C LYS A 212 11.86 -24.51 7.93
N ASP A 213 11.27 -23.41 8.40
CA ASP A 213 11.96 -22.44 9.25
C ASP A 213 12.04 -22.97 10.69
N LEU A 214 10.96 -23.50 11.26
CA LEU A 214 10.96 -23.97 12.65
C LEU A 214 11.85 -25.21 12.86
N ALA A 215 12.15 -25.96 11.80
CA ALA A 215 13.07 -27.09 11.83
C ALA A 215 14.55 -26.66 11.95
N VAL A 216 14.91 -25.44 11.54
CA VAL A 216 16.30 -24.95 11.50
C VAL A 216 16.57 -23.79 12.46
N LEU A 217 15.54 -23.06 12.87
CA LEU A 217 15.65 -21.96 13.83
C LEU A 217 15.58 -22.48 15.27
N ALA A 218 16.50 -22.03 16.12
CA ALA A 218 16.50 -22.36 17.54
C ALA A 218 15.59 -21.39 18.33
N PRO A 219 14.60 -21.88 19.10
CA PRO A 219 13.68 -21.03 19.88
C PRO A 219 14.38 -20.00 20.77
N ALA A 220 15.46 -20.41 21.44
CA ALA A 220 16.21 -19.59 22.40
C ALA A 220 16.85 -18.33 21.78
N ASP A 221 17.16 -18.37 20.49
CA ASP A 221 17.79 -17.25 19.78
C ASP A 221 16.81 -16.11 19.50
N PHE A 222 15.51 -16.35 19.66
CA PHE A 222 14.46 -15.41 19.31
C PHE A 222 13.76 -14.85 20.55
N ALA A 223 13.38 -13.58 20.46
CA ALA A 223 12.33 -13.00 21.27
C ALA A 223 11.03 -13.04 20.48
N ALA A 224 9.91 -13.24 21.18
CA ALA A 224 8.58 -13.20 20.60
C ALA A 224 7.80 -12.04 21.20
N GLU A 225 7.06 -11.32 20.37
CA GLU A 225 6.11 -10.29 20.79
C GLU A 225 4.79 -10.53 20.06
N TRP A 226 3.67 -10.04 20.59
CA TRP A 226 2.41 -10.10 19.87
C TRP A 226 2.49 -9.35 18.54
N LYS A 227 1.86 -9.90 17.51
CA LYS A 227 1.62 -9.21 16.27
C LYS A 227 0.31 -8.43 16.38
N TRP A 228 0.43 -7.15 16.72
CA TRP A 228 -0.69 -6.22 16.86
C TRP A 228 -1.42 -5.96 15.52
N ASP A 229 -2.74 -5.76 15.58
CA ASP A 229 -3.60 -5.36 14.44
C ASP A 229 -3.82 -3.84 14.49
N GLY A 230 -2.78 -3.10 14.10
CA GLY A 230 -2.80 -1.63 14.09
C GLY A 230 -2.18 -1.06 12.83
N ILE A 231 -1.65 0.16 12.95
CA ILE A 231 -0.79 0.73 11.91
C ILE A 231 0.61 0.95 12.45
N ARG A 232 1.58 0.26 11.87
CA ARG A 232 2.98 0.54 12.13
C ARG A 232 3.33 2.00 11.88
N VAL A 233 3.93 2.62 12.89
CA VAL A 233 4.37 4.01 12.89
C VAL A 233 5.79 4.13 13.41
N GLN A 234 6.49 5.15 12.92
CA GLN A 234 7.72 5.62 13.53
C GLN A 234 7.45 6.95 14.21
N LEU A 235 7.70 7.00 15.52
CA LEU A 235 7.54 8.19 16.34
C LEU A 235 8.91 8.83 16.53
N ILE A 236 9.00 10.12 16.20
CA ILE A 236 10.23 10.90 16.35
C ILE A 236 9.97 11.99 17.37
N LEU A 237 10.69 11.92 18.48
CA LEU A 237 10.60 12.82 19.61
C LEU A 237 11.90 13.63 19.68
N GLY A 238 11.83 14.96 19.54
CA GLY A 238 13.04 15.80 19.63
C GLY A 238 12.76 17.29 19.50
N LYS A 239 13.55 18.12 20.20
CA LYS A 239 13.54 19.60 20.12
C LYS A 239 12.15 20.25 20.24
N GLY A 240 11.28 19.67 21.07
CA GLY A 240 9.91 20.16 21.30
C GLY A 240 8.93 19.91 20.15
N LYS A 241 9.28 19.05 19.20
CA LYS A 241 8.40 18.58 18.13
C LYS A 241 8.23 17.07 18.19
N VAL A 242 7.04 16.62 17.78
CA VAL A 242 6.68 15.22 17.66
C VAL A 242 6.23 14.99 16.23
N SER A 243 6.88 14.06 15.54
CA SER A 243 6.45 13.59 14.23
C SER A 243 6.02 12.13 14.32
N LEU A 244 4.98 11.78 13.56
CA LEU A 244 4.42 10.43 13.53
C LEU A 244 4.35 9.99 12.08
N PHE A 245 5.29 9.16 11.66
CA PHE A 245 5.37 8.71 10.27
C PHE A 245 4.69 7.35 10.09
N SER A 246 3.87 7.24 9.05
CA SER A 246 3.35 5.96 8.59
C SER A 246 4.46 5.07 8.04
N ARG A 247 4.17 3.80 7.78
CA ARG A 247 5.08 2.87 7.11
C ARG A 247 5.63 3.36 5.76
N THR A 248 4.89 4.22 5.05
CA THR A 248 5.30 4.79 3.75
C THR A 248 6.11 6.08 3.89
N GLY A 249 6.29 6.58 5.12
CA GLY A 249 7.00 7.82 5.41
C GLY A 249 6.12 9.07 5.31
N ASP A 250 4.79 8.90 5.31
CA ASP A 250 3.85 10.03 5.37
C ASP A 250 3.70 10.51 6.81
N ASP A 251 3.86 11.81 7.06
CA ASP A 251 3.60 12.38 8.39
C ASP A 251 2.08 12.44 8.65
N ILE A 252 1.63 11.68 9.64
CA ILE A 252 0.24 11.57 10.08
C ILE A 252 -0.02 12.23 11.44
N ALA A 253 0.95 12.95 12.00
CA ALA A 253 0.84 13.58 13.33
C ALA A 253 -0.43 14.45 13.48
N GLY A 254 -0.78 15.22 12.43
CA GLY A 254 -1.96 16.09 12.45
C GLY A 254 -3.31 15.36 12.64
N ALA A 255 -3.37 14.06 12.37
CA ALA A 255 -4.58 13.24 12.58
C ALA A 255 -4.72 12.74 14.03
N PHE A 256 -3.67 12.81 14.84
CA PHE A 256 -3.58 12.23 16.18
C PHE A 256 -3.08 13.23 17.25
N PRO A 257 -3.74 14.40 17.41
CA PRO A 257 -3.33 15.40 18.41
C PRO A 257 -3.35 14.87 19.86
N ASP A 258 -4.34 14.05 20.20
CA ASP A 258 -4.46 13.38 21.51
C ASP A 258 -3.27 12.48 21.86
N LEU A 259 -2.54 11.99 20.85
CA LEU A 259 -1.29 11.25 21.00
C LEU A 259 -0.10 12.21 21.02
N VAL A 260 0.10 13.00 19.96
CA VAL A 260 1.35 13.77 19.78
C VAL A 260 1.52 14.88 20.82
N ASP A 261 0.44 15.43 21.35
CA ASP A 261 0.49 16.45 22.40
C ASP A 261 0.79 15.86 23.80
N ASN A 262 0.80 14.53 23.93
CA ASN A 262 0.89 13.81 25.21
C ASN A 262 2.08 12.85 25.29
N VAL A 263 3.07 12.99 24.39
CA VAL A 263 4.32 12.22 24.38
C VAL A 263 5.51 13.15 24.45
N PHE A 264 6.58 12.72 25.11
CA PHE A 264 7.75 13.55 25.37
C PHE A 264 9.04 12.72 25.49
N GLY A 265 10.18 13.41 25.46
CA GLY A 265 11.52 12.81 25.49
C GLY A 265 12.27 13.06 24.18
N GLU A 266 13.44 12.42 24.04
CA GLU A 266 14.25 12.47 22.82
C GLU A 266 14.58 11.04 22.38
N ALA A 267 13.99 10.60 21.26
CA ALA A 267 14.14 9.25 20.73
C ALA A 267 13.54 9.11 19.32
N VAL A 268 13.97 8.07 18.60
CA VAL A 268 13.26 7.56 17.41
C VAL A 268 12.76 6.16 17.74
N LEU A 269 11.44 5.99 17.80
CA LEU A 269 10.76 4.78 18.24
C LEU A 269 10.00 4.12 17.08
N ASP A 270 9.96 2.79 17.08
CA ASP A 270 9.20 1.97 16.13
C ASP A 270 8.11 1.21 16.90
N GLY A 271 6.87 1.34 16.45
CA GLY A 271 5.73 0.84 17.21
C GLY A 271 4.48 0.64 16.35
N GLU A 272 3.43 0.16 16.99
CA GLU A 272 2.11 0.02 16.40
C GLU A 272 1.16 1.07 16.97
N LEU A 273 0.59 1.90 16.09
CA LEU A 273 -0.49 2.81 16.43
C LEU A 273 -1.79 2.03 16.59
N LEU A 274 -2.43 2.22 17.72
CA LEU A 274 -3.65 1.55 18.17
C LEU A 274 -4.65 2.58 18.69
N VAL A 275 -5.90 2.16 18.87
CA VAL A 275 -6.88 2.90 19.68
C VAL A 275 -7.38 2.00 20.79
N GLY A 276 -7.72 2.58 21.93
CA GLY A 276 -8.21 1.83 23.07
C GLY A 276 -7.90 2.54 24.40
N ARG A 277 -8.39 1.96 25.51
CA ARG A 277 -8.31 2.55 26.85
C ARG A 277 -7.36 1.76 27.71
N ASP A 278 -6.61 2.45 28.56
CA ASP A 278 -5.66 1.81 29.50
C ASP A 278 -4.67 0.86 28.81
N PHE A 279 -4.30 1.19 27.56
CA PHE A 279 -3.47 0.39 26.66
C PHE A 279 -4.09 -0.95 26.22
N GLU A 280 -5.36 -1.21 26.50
CA GLU A 280 -6.09 -2.32 25.90
C GLU A 280 -6.57 -1.93 24.50
N PRO A 281 -6.07 -2.59 23.43
CA PRO A 281 -6.43 -2.22 22.06
C PRO A 281 -7.85 -2.66 21.71
N ASP A 282 -8.61 -1.74 21.10
CA ASP A 282 -9.84 -2.08 20.38
C ASP A 282 -9.51 -2.77 19.04
N LEU A 283 -10.55 -3.31 18.40
CA LEU A 283 -10.48 -3.84 17.04
C LEU A 283 -9.98 -2.77 16.05
N PHE A 284 -9.24 -3.21 15.02
CA PHE A 284 -8.72 -2.33 13.96
C PHE A 284 -9.77 -1.42 13.30
N ASN A 285 -11.04 -1.83 13.26
CA ASN A 285 -12.12 -1.00 12.75
C ASN A 285 -12.31 0.31 13.53
N ALA A 286 -12.11 0.28 14.84
CA ALA A 286 -12.13 1.49 15.66
C ALA A 286 -11.02 2.45 15.22
N LEU A 287 -9.80 1.92 15.00
CA LEU A 287 -8.67 2.69 14.48
C LEU A 287 -8.95 3.23 13.07
N GLN A 288 -9.61 2.46 12.20
CA GLN A 288 -10.00 2.94 10.86
C GLN A 288 -10.89 4.19 10.90
N GLN A 289 -11.72 4.36 11.94
CA GLN A 289 -12.53 5.58 12.08
C GLN A 289 -11.66 6.83 12.26
N ARG A 290 -10.49 6.68 12.90
CA ARG A 290 -9.50 7.74 13.08
C ARG A 290 -8.72 8.01 11.80
N LEU A 291 -8.21 6.96 11.14
CA LEU A 291 -7.32 7.06 9.97
C LEU A 291 -7.96 7.73 8.75
N ASN A 292 -9.28 7.66 8.61
CA ASN A 292 -9.99 8.30 7.51
C ASN A 292 -10.13 9.82 7.67
N ARG A 293 -9.58 10.42 8.74
CA ARG A 293 -9.69 11.84 9.05
C ARG A 293 -8.32 12.51 9.00
N LYS A 294 -8.27 13.69 8.40
CA LYS A 294 -7.07 14.55 8.44
C LYS A 294 -6.80 15.12 9.82
N VAL A 295 -7.88 15.42 10.55
CA VAL A 295 -7.88 15.86 11.96
C VAL A 295 -9.11 15.21 12.61
N ALA A 296 -8.91 14.46 13.70
CA ALA A 296 -10.01 13.84 14.43
C ALA A 296 -10.79 14.89 15.26
N THR A 297 -12.11 14.77 15.34
CA THR A 297 -12.93 15.64 16.20
C THR A 297 -12.71 15.28 17.68
N PRO A 298 -12.92 16.22 18.63
CA PRO A 298 -12.79 15.91 20.07
C PRO A 298 -13.59 14.69 20.51
N LYS A 299 -14.82 14.55 19.99
CA LYS A 299 -15.67 13.37 20.24
C LYS A 299 -14.99 12.06 19.79
N LEU A 300 -14.42 12.02 18.58
CA LEU A 300 -13.74 10.82 18.08
C LEU A 300 -12.46 10.51 18.87
N GLN A 301 -11.77 11.53 19.38
CA GLN A 301 -10.60 11.35 20.23
C GLN A 301 -10.98 10.77 21.59
N GLU A 302 -12.12 11.18 22.16
CA GLU A 302 -12.64 10.64 23.41
C GLU A 302 -13.18 9.21 23.25
N GLU A 303 -13.87 8.92 22.14
CA GLU A 303 -14.47 7.62 21.85
C GLU A 303 -13.39 6.57 21.51
N PHE A 304 -12.42 6.95 20.68
CA PHE A 304 -11.33 6.09 20.21
C PHE A 304 -9.95 6.73 20.50
N PRO A 305 -9.54 6.83 21.77
CA PRO A 305 -8.27 7.45 22.14
C PRO A 305 -7.09 6.67 21.57
N ALA A 306 -6.15 7.38 20.96
CA ALA A 306 -5.00 6.77 20.30
C ALA A 306 -3.81 6.59 21.25
N PHE A 307 -3.08 5.49 21.08
CA PHE A 307 -1.81 5.22 21.75
C PHE A 307 -0.86 4.46 20.82
N VAL A 308 0.44 4.42 21.14
CA VAL A 308 1.42 3.63 20.37
C VAL A 308 2.06 2.61 21.29
N ARG A 309 1.99 1.35 20.87
CA ARG A 309 2.71 0.25 21.51
C ARG A 309 4.07 0.08 20.86
N VAL A 310 5.11 0.43 21.59
CA VAL A 310 6.50 0.53 21.10
C VAL A 310 7.21 -0.82 21.25
N TYR A 311 7.92 -1.25 20.22
CA TYR A 311 8.60 -2.55 20.19
C TYR A 311 10.06 -2.49 19.71
N ASP A 312 10.55 -1.33 19.31
CA ASP A 312 11.97 -1.10 19.03
C ASP A 312 12.34 0.39 19.14
N MET A 313 13.64 0.66 19.24
CA MET A 313 14.23 1.99 19.33
C MET A 313 15.40 2.09 18.35
N LEU A 314 15.40 3.13 17.53
CA LEU A 314 16.43 3.38 16.53
C LEU A 314 17.47 4.37 17.06
N PHE A 315 17.03 5.38 17.81
CA PHE A 315 17.89 6.40 18.41
C PHE A 315 17.49 6.64 19.87
N ASP A 316 18.49 6.69 20.77
CA ASP A 316 18.36 7.15 22.16
C ASP A 316 19.01 8.54 22.27
N GLY A 317 18.18 9.57 22.40
CA GLY A 317 18.63 10.95 22.17
C GLY A 317 19.19 11.12 20.74
N GLY A 318 20.41 11.65 20.66
CA GLY A 318 21.14 11.79 19.39
C GLY A 318 21.96 10.56 18.97
N GLN A 319 22.01 9.49 19.78
CA GLN A 319 22.83 8.31 19.49
C GLN A 319 22.09 7.31 18.59
N ASP A 320 22.68 6.95 17.45
CA ASP A 320 22.19 5.86 16.59
C ASP A 320 22.53 4.50 17.22
N ILE A 321 21.51 3.77 17.65
CA ILE A 321 21.64 2.44 18.27
C ILE A 321 21.19 1.31 17.35
N ARG A 322 20.79 1.61 16.10
CA ARG A 322 20.39 0.60 15.10
C ARG A 322 21.44 -0.50 14.88
N PRO A 323 22.77 -0.23 14.90
CA PRO A 323 23.77 -1.27 14.75
C PRO A 323 23.84 -2.28 15.90
N LEU A 324 23.30 -1.96 17.08
CA LEU A 324 23.32 -2.85 18.25
C LEU A 324 22.37 -4.04 18.08
N ALA A 325 22.59 -5.11 18.83
CA ALA A 325 21.69 -6.27 18.86
C ALA A 325 20.29 -5.89 19.38
N TRP A 326 19.25 -6.59 18.94
CA TRP A 326 17.87 -6.33 19.38
C TRP A 326 17.73 -6.34 20.91
N SER A 327 18.43 -7.25 21.60
CA SER A 327 18.39 -7.32 23.07
C SER A 327 18.96 -6.07 23.73
N GLU A 328 20.02 -5.49 23.16
CA GLU A 328 20.61 -4.24 23.65
C GLU A 328 19.67 -3.07 23.37
N ARG A 329 19.11 -2.96 22.15
CA ARG A 329 18.13 -1.92 21.82
C ARG A 329 16.87 -2.00 22.69
N ARG A 330 16.43 -3.21 23.03
CA ARG A 330 15.31 -3.43 23.94
C ARG A 330 15.63 -2.93 25.35
N ALA A 331 16.83 -3.17 25.85
CA ALA A 331 17.27 -2.62 27.14
C ALA A 331 17.32 -1.09 27.12
N HIS A 332 17.87 -0.48 26.07
CA HIS A 332 17.84 0.98 25.87
C HIS A 332 16.40 1.54 25.87
N LEU A 333 15.48 0.86 25.19
CA LEU A 333 14.07 1.23 25.13
C LEU A 333 13.41 1.16 26.52
N GLU A 334 13.64 0.10 27.28
CA GLU A 334 13.12 -0.07 28.64
C GLU A 334 13.69 0.99 29.60
N ASP A 335 15.00 1.24 29.56
CA ASP A 335 15.65 2.29 30.34
C ASP A 335 15.15 3.69 29.96
N TRP A 336 14.87 3.93 28.68
CA TRP A 336 14.28 5.18 28.21
C TRP A 336 12.85 5.37 28.75
N PHE A 337 12.02 4.33 28.73
CA PHE A 337 10.67 4.36 29.31
C PHE A 337 10.69 4.60 30.82
N ALA A 338 11.64 3.98 31.54
CA ALA A 338 11.81 4.19 32.98
C ALA A 338 12.17 5.65 33.32
N ARG A 339 13.00 6.29 32.48
CA ARG A 339 13.38 7.71 32.61
C ARG A 339 12.28 8.67 32.13
N ASN A 340 11.40 8.23 31.24
CA ASN A 340 10.37 9.05 30.60
C ASN A 340 8.98 8.38 30.68
N PRO A 341 8.28 8.42 31.83
CA PRO A 341 6.98 7.77 31.97
C PRO A 341 5.91 8.34 31.04
N GLN A 342 5.47 7.56 30.06
CA GLN A 342 4.57 8.03 29.00
C GLN A 342 3.09 7.86 29.37
N ARG A 343 2.22 8.68 28.77
CA ARG A 343 0.76 8.58 28.93
C ARG A 343 0.06 7.92 27.75
N ARG A 344 0.69 7.99 26.57
CA ARG A 344 0.13 7.50 25.30
C ARG A 344 1.06 6.51 24.59
N LEU A 345 2.13 6.09 25.26
CA LEU A 345 3.02 5.03 24.80
C LEU A 345 3.08 3.94 25.85
N ASP A 346 3.11 2.70 25.43
CA ASP A 346 3.45 1.54 26.24
C ASP A 346 4.44 0.62 25.52
N LEU A 347 4.98 -0.35 26.24
CA LEU A 347 5.92 -1.33 25.67
C LEU A 347 5.17 -2.57 25.20
N SER A 348 5.52 -3.04 24.01
CA SER A 348 5.10 -4.37 23.59
C SER A 348 5.66 -5.42 24.54
N GLU A 349 4.79 -6.34 24.94
CA GLU A 349 5.11 -7.48 25.78
C GLU A 349 6.06 -8.44 25.04
N VAL A 350 7.13 -8.86 25.72
CA VAL A 350 8.00 -9.95 25.27
C VAL A 350 7.49 -11.25 25.88
N LEU A 351 7.00 -12.15 25.02
CA LEU A 351 6.39 -13.41 25.41
C LEU A 351 7.45 -14.38 25.93
N THR A 352 7.11 -15.06 27.01
CA THR A 352 7.92 -16.16 27.55
C THR A 352 7.47 -17.48 26.96
N PHE A 353 8.39 -18.20 26.31
CA PHE A 353 8.15 -19.52 25.72
C PHE A 353 9.42 -20.37 25.80
N ALA A 354 9.27 -21.69 25.86
CA ALA A 354 10.39 -22.63 25.96
C ALA A 354 10.79 -23.20 24.60
N ASP A 355 9.81 -23.39 23.71
CA ASP A 355 9.95 -24.07 22.43
C ASP A 355 8.87 -23.60 21.44
N TRP A 356 8.96 -24.05 20.18
CA TRP A 356 7.97 -23.69 19.16
C TRP A 356 6.55 -24.16 19.46
N PRO A 357 6.31 -25.39 19.99
CA PRO A 357 4.96 -25.81 20.38
C PRO A 357 4.33 -24.91 21.44
N SER A 358 5.04 -24.55 22.50
CA SER A 358 4.51 -23.65 23.55
C SER A 358 4.21 -22.26 23.00
N LEU A 359 5.02 -21.74 22.09
CA LEU A 359 4.74 -20.47 21.41
C LEU A 359 3.54 -20.58 20.45
N ALA A 360 3.37 -21.72 19.76
CA ALA A 360 2.21 -21.97 18.91
C ALA A 360 0.91 -22.01 19.74
N ASP A 361 0.95 -22.56 20.94
CA ASP A 361 -0.17 -22.55 21.89
C ASP A 361 -0.51 -21.13 22.34
N LEU A 362 0.49 -20.34 22.70
CA LEU A 362 0.30 -18.92 23.02
C LEU A 362 -0.29 -18.15 21.83
N ARG A 363 0.27 -18.34 20.62
CA ARG A 363 -0.25 -17.75 19.37
C ARG A 363 -1.73 -18.05 19.18
N ARG A 364 -2.15 -19.31 19.38
CA ARG A 364 -3.55 -19.74 19.23
C ARG A 364 -4.46 -19.13 20.30
N LYS A 365 -4.04 -19.13 21.57
CA LYS A 365 -4.80 -18.53 22.67
C LYS A 365 -4.95 -17.02 22.52
N GLY A 366 -3.86 -16.31 22.24
CA GLY A 366 -3.88 -14.86 22.01
C GLY A 366 -4.77 -14.46 20.83
N ALA A 367 -4.80 -15.27 19.77
CA ALA A 367 -5.72 -15.07 18.65
C ALA A 367 -7.20 -15.28 19.03
N ALA A 368 -7.49 -16.26 19.90
CA ALA A 368 -8.84 -16.60 20.33
C ALA A 368 -9.41 -15.65 21.40
N GLU A 369 -8.57 -15.24 22.35
CA GLU A 369 -8.98 -14.46 23.53
C GLU A 369 -8.91 -12.95 23.28
N HIS A 370 -7.92 -12.49 22.51
CA HIS A 370 -7.60 -11.06 22.33
C HIS A 370 -7.56 -10.63 20.86
N GLY A 371 -7.92 -11.52 19.93
CA GLY A 371 -7.96 -11.23 18.50
C GLY A 371 -6.61 -10.91 17.85
N HIS A 372 -5.48 -11.22 18.50
CA HIS A 372 -4.14 -10.92 17.97
C HIS A 372 -3.91 -11.55 16.59
N GLU A 373 -3.17 -10.86 15.69
CA GLU A 373 -2.91 -11.39 14.35
C GLU A 373 -1.91 -12.57 14.33
N GLY A 374 -1.22 -12.81 15.46
CA GLY A 374 -0.19 -13.81 15.60
C GLY A 374 0.96 -13.31 16.48
N VAL A 375 2.18 -13.77 16.20
CA VAL A 375 3.40 -13.33 16.90
C VAL A 375 4.47 -12.85 15.92
N MET A 376 5.30 -11.93 16.37
CA MET A 376 6.53 -11.47 15.71
C MET A 376 7.71 -12.16 16.38
N LEU A 377 8.58 -12.80 15.59
CA LEU A 377 9.84 -13.37 16.09
C LEU A 377 10.99 -12.45 15.69
N LYS A 378 11.82 -12.05 16.65
CA LYS A 378 12.97 -11.17 16.44
C LYS A 378 14.23 -11.88 16.93
N LEU A 379 15.20 -12.09 16.03
CA LEU A 379 16.50 -12.65 16.39
C LEU A 379 17.17 -11.71 17.39
N ARG A 380 17.54 -12.22 18.56
CA ARG A 380 18.06 -11.44 19.70
C ARG A 380 19.33 -10.65 19.39
N THR A 381 20.14 -11.16 18.46
CA THR A 381 21.40 -10.58 17.99
C THR A 381 21.23 -9.68 16.77
N SER A 382 20.02 -9.53 16.23
CA SER A 382 19.81 -8.79 14.98
C SER A 382 20.01 -7.29 15.14
N PRO A 383 20.79 -6.63 14.27
CA PRO A 383 20.76 -5.19 14.13
C PRO A 383 19.44 -4.73 13.48
N TYR A 384 19.11 -3.45 13.63
CA TYR A 384 17.98 -2.84 12.93
C TYR A 384 18.41 -2.46 11.51
N VAL A 385 18.01 -3.26 10.51
CA VAL A 385 18.42 -3.05 9.11
C VAL A 385 17.19 -2.69 8.26
N PRO A 386 17.22 -1.52 7.59
CA PRO A 386 16.18 -1.14 6.65
C PRO A 386 15.83 -2.19 5.60
N GLY A 387 14.54 -2.28 5.23
CA GLY A 387 14.08 -3.21 4.21
C GLY A 387 13.77 -4.60 4.78
N ARG A 388 13.88 -5.66 3.97
CA ARG A 388 13.50 -7.03 4.38
C ARG A 388 14.72 -7.96 4.37
N PRO A 389 15.66 -7.82 5.32
CA PRO A 389 16.76 -8.77 5.46
C PRO A 389 16.20 -10.17 5.77
N LYS A 390 16.86 -11.20 5.27
CA LYS A 390 16.49 -12.60 5.55
C LYS A 390 16.97 -12.99 6.96
N GLY A 391 16.20 -13.83 7.65
CA GLY A 391 16.64 -14.48 8.90
C GLY A 391 16.56 -13.63 10.17
N LEU A 392 16.34 -12.32 10.08
CA LEU A 392 16.36 -11.47 11.27
C LEU A 392 14.99 -11.41 11.97
N TRP A 393 13.95 -10.98 11.25
CA TRP A 393 12.60 -10.85 11.79
C TRP A 393 11.62 -11.71 11.00
N PHE A 394 10.73 -12.39 11.73
CA PHE A 394 9.66 -13.20 11.18
C PHE A 394 8.29 -12.78 11.73
N LYS A 395 7.25 -13.03 10.94
CA LYS A 395 5.85 -12.95 11.37
C LYS A 395 5.25 -14.34 11.27
N TRP A 396 4.77 -14.84 12.39
CA TRP A 396 4.02 -16.09 12.48
C TRP A 396 2.56 -15.74 12.73
N LYS A 397 1.83 -15.56 11.62
CA LYS A 397 0.42 -15.17 11.65
C LYS A 397 -0.45 -16.28 12.20
N ARG A 398 -1.62 -15.95 12.75
CA ARG A 398 -2.71 -16.90 12.99
C ARG A 398 -3.17 -17.54 11.68
N ASP A 399 -3.80 -18.70 11.80
CA ASP A 399 -4.33 -19.41 10.64
C ASP A 399 -5.53 -18.62 10.09
N PRO A 400 -5.68 -18.49 8.75
CA PRO A 400 -6.79 -17.75 8.19
C PRO A 400 -8.10 -18.50 8.46
N ASN A 401 -9.18 -17.74 8.64
CA ASN A 401 -10.51 -18.34 8.55
C ASN A 401 -10.80 -18.73 7.11
N VAL A 402 -11.57 -19.80 6.91
CA VAL A 402 -11.97 -20.26 5.58
C VAL A 402 -13.47 -20.47 5.51
N VAL A 403 -14.04 -20.16 4.35
CA VAL A 403 -15.45 -20.42 4.04
C VAL A 403 -15.60 -20.86 2.59
N ASP A 404 -16.40 -21.89 2.36
CA ASP A 404 -16.78 -22.29 1.00
C ASP A 404 -17.92 -21.39 0.50
N ALA A 405 -17.64 -20.53 -0.47
CA ALA A 405 -18.58 -19.54 -1.00
C ALA A 405 -18.80 -19.71 -2.52
N ILE A 406 -20.00 -19.40 -2.98
CA ILE A 406 -20.44 -19.59 -4.36
C ILE A 406 -20.08 -18.37 -5.19
N LEU A 407 -19.49 -18.58 -6.37
CA LEU A 407 -19.24 -17.52 -7.35
C LEU A 407 -20.57 -16.97 -7.89
N MET A 408 -20.79 -15.67 -7.69
CA MET A 408 -22.01 -14.98 -8.13
C MET A 408 -21.78 -14.15 -9.38
N TYR A 409 -20.71 -13.36 -9.38
CA TYR A 409 -20.39 -12.41 -10.44
C TYR A 409 -18.89 -12.40 -10.71
N ALA A 410 -18.53 -12.17 -11.96
CA ALA A 410 -17.15 -11.98 -12.38
C ALA A 410 -17.04 -10.69 -13.19
N GLN A 411 -16.06 -9.86 -12.88
CA GLN A 411 -15.79 -8.60 -13.55
C GLN A 411 -14.44 -8.66 -14.27
N ARG A 412 -14.33 -7.96 -15.39
CA ARG A 412 -13.03 -7.81 -16.07
C ARG A 412 -12.03 -7.10 -15.16
N GLY A 413 -10.78 -7.57 -15.19
CA GLY A 413 -9.69 -6.95 -14.47
C GLY A 413 -9.31 -5.57 -15.05
N HIS A 414 -8.25 -5.00 -14.48
CA HIS A 414 -7.66 -3.75 -14.97
C HIS A 414 -6.22 -3.95 -15.44
N GLY A 415 -5.74 -3.07 -16.32
CA GLY A 415 -4.37 -3.10 -16.84
C GLY A 415 -4.04 -4.43 -17.52
N LYS A 416 -2.96 -5.11 -17.11
CA LYS A 416 -2.51 -6.38 -17.72
C LYS A 416 -3.56 -7.50 -17.70
N ARG A 417 -4.56 -7.41 -16.83
CA ARG A 417 -5.65 -8.40 -16.71
C ARG A 417 -6.97 -7.93 -17.33
N SER A 418 -7.00 -6.82 -18.09
CA SER A 418 -8.23 -6.29 -18.68
C SER A 418 -8.94 -7.27 -19.64
N SER A 419 -8.19 -8.19 -20.24
CA SER A 419 -8.74 -9.22 -21.11
C SER A 419 -9.48 -10.35 -20.34
N PHE A 420 -9.16 -10.55 -19.07
CA PHE A 420 -9.65 -11.64 -18.22
C PHE A 420 -10.73 -11.20 -17.24
N TYR A 421 -11.66 -12.08 -16.92
CA TYR A 421 -12.49 -11.96 -15.71
C TYR A 421 -11.67 -12.40 -14.50
N SER A 422 -11.14 -11.44 -13.74
CA SER A 422 -10.23 -11.69 -12.61
C SER A 422 -10.76 -11.25 -11.25
N ASP A 423 -11.95 -10.65 -11.24
CA ASP A 423 -12.53 -9.97 -10.09
C ASP A 423 -13.85 -10.66 -9.73
N TYR A 424 -13.87 -11.43 -8.64
CA TYR A 424 -14.96 -12.36 -8.33
C TYR A 424 -15.73 -11.93 -7.10
N THR A 425 -17.04 -11.72 -7.25
CA THR A 425 -17.97 -11.56 -6.13
C THR A 425 -18.57 -12.91 -5.79
N PHE A 426 -18.51 -13.28 -4.51
CA PHE A 426 -19.00 -14.56 -4.02
C PHE A 426 -19.94 -14.37 -2.82
N GLY A 427 -20.76 -15.38 -2.59
CA GLY A 427 -21.82 -15.35 -1.60
C GLY A 427 -22.08 -16.70 -0.95
N VAL A 428 -22.94 -16.69 0.05
CA VAL A 428 -23.39 -17.87 0.82
C VAL A 428 -24.91 -17.98 0.73
N TRP A 429 -25.45 -19.16 1.04
CA TRP A 429 -26.90 -19.38 1.05
C TRP A 429 -27.59 -18.63 2.18
N LYS A 430 -28.73 -18.02 1.89
CA LYS A 430 -29.69 -17.49 2.87
C LYS A 430 -31.06 -18.01 2.48
N GLY A 431 -31.47 -19.13 3.07
CA GLY A 431 -32.62 -19.88 2.56
C GLY A 431 -32.39 -20.29 1.11
N ASN A 432 -33.25 -19.84 0.19
CA ASN A 432 -33.17 -20.18 -1.24
C ASN A 432 -32.47 -19.12 -2.10
N GLU A 433 -31.95 -18.04 -1.50
CA GLU A 433 -31.17 -17.02 -2.20
C GLU A 433 -29.69 -17.08 -1.83
N ILE A 434 -28.83 -16.57 -2.70
CA ILE A 434 -27.40 -16.40 -2.41
C ILE A 434 -27.14 -14.93 -2.15
N VAL A 435 -26.54 -14.61 -1.01
CA VAL A 435 -26.23 -13.25 -0.60
C VAL A 435 -24.72 -13.01 -0.61
N PRO A 436 -24.24 -11.88 -1.17
CA PRO A 436 -22.81 -11.62 -1.30
C PRO A 436 -22.18 -11.34 0.06
N ILE A 437 -21.00 -11.92 0.30
CA ILE A 437 -20.22 -11.70 1.54
C ILE A 437 -18.84 -11.08 1.28
N GLY A 438 -18.41 -11.03 0.01
CA GLY A 438 -17.14 -10.41 -0.33
C GLY A 438 -16.81 -10.45 -1.82
N LYS A 439 -15.65 -9.88 -2.14
CA LYS A 439 -15.05 -9.88 -3.47
C LYS A 439 -13.56 -10.17 -3.34
N ALA A 440 -13.02 -11.04 -4.19
CA ALA A 440 -11.59 -11.36 -4.27
C ALA A 440 -11.09 -11.23 -5.71
N TYR A 441 -9.82 -10.87 -5.85
CA TYR A 441 -9.17 -10.61 -7.15
C TYR A 441 -7.78 -11.28 -7.26
N PHE A 442 -7.45 -12.14 -6.29
CA PHE A 442 -6.20 -12.87 -6.20
C PHE A 442 -6.39 -14.16 -5.39
N GLY A 443 -5.32 -14.96 -5.30
CA GLY A 443 -5.35 -16.26 -4.63
C GLY A 443 -5.40 -17.45 -5.60
N PHE A 444 -5.03 -17.21 -6.85
CA PHE A 444 -4.98 -18.20 -7.91
C PHE A 444 -3.74 -17.95 -8.77
N THR A 445 -3.23 -19.01 -9.37
CA THR A 445 -2.16 -19.02 -10.35
C THR A 445 -2.63 -18.44 -11.69
N ASP A 446 -1.68 -18.09 -12.57
CA ASP A 446 -2.02 -17.65 -13.93
C ASP A 446 -2.74 -18.75 -14.73
N GLU A 447 -2.50 -20.02 -14.42
CA GLU A 447 -3.20 -21.14 -15.05
C GLU A 447 -4.64 -21.25 -14.56
N GLU A 448 -4.86 -21.18 -13.24
CA GLU A 448 -6.21 -21.13 -12.66
C GLU A 448 -7.00 -19.90 -13.16
N LEU A 449 -6.36 -18.74 -13.36
CA LEU A 449 -7.01 -17.58 -13.95
C LEU A 449 -7.56 -17.88 -15.36
N ARG A 450 -6.82 -18.61 -16.20
CA ARG A 450 -7.29 -19.00 -17.54
C ARG A 450 -8.48 -19.96 -17.45
N GLN A 451 -8.44 -20.90 -16.51
CA GLN A 451 -9.53 -21.85 -16.27
C GLN A 451 -10.80 -21.13 -15.80
N LEU A 452 -10.68 -20.21 -14.83
CA LEU A 452 -11.78 -19.39 -14.34
C LEU A 452 -12.36 -18.50 -15.44
N ASP A 453 -11.52 -17.83 -16.22
CA ASP A 453 -12.00 -16.99 -17.33
C ASP A 453 -12.79 -17.81 -18.37
N LYS A 454 -12.28 -18.99 -18.76
CA LYS A 454 -13.00 -19.92 -19.64
C LYS A 454 -14.33 -20.35 -19.03
N TRP A 455 -14.34 -20.70 -17.75
CA TRP A 455 -15.55 -21.12 -17.06
C TRP A 455 -16.58 -19.98 -17.01
N VAL A 456 -16.17 -18.76 -16.65
CA VAL A 456 -17.05 -17.57 -16.60
C VAL A 456 -17.70 -17.31 -17.95
N ARG A 457 -16.93 -17.37 -19.05
CA ARG A 457 -17.46 -17.17 -20.40
C ARG A 457 -18.50 -18.21 -20.78
N ASN A 458 -18.27 -19.47 -20.42
CA ASN A 458 -19.18 -20.57 -20.74
C ASN A 458 -20.43 -20.61 -19.85
N ASN A 459 -20.38 -19.98 -18.68
CA ASN A 459 -21.43 -20.03 -17.67
C ASN A 459 -22.08 -18.67 -17.38
N THR A 460 -21.86 -17.67 -18.23
CA THR A 460 -22.54 -16.38 -18.14
C THR A 460 -24.03 -16.54 -18.39
N VAL A 461 -24.86 -16.01 -17.49
CA VAL A 461 -26.33 -15.98 -17.62
C VAL A 461 -26.88 -14.57 -17.85
N ALA A 462 -26.17 -13.53 -17.40
CA ALA A 462 -26.52 -12.13 -17.65
C ALA A 462 -25.26 -11.24 -17.70
N ALA A 463 -25.39 -10.06 -18.31
CA ALA A 463 -24.30 -9.10 -18.46
C ALA A 463 -24.75 -7.69 -18.04
N PHE A 464 -23.90 -7.02 -17.27
CA PHE A 464 -24.13 -5.66 -16.76
C PHE A 464 -22.83 -4.85 -16.95
N GLY A 465 -22.68 -4.23 -18.12
CA GLY A 465 -21.42 -3.57 -18.50
C GLY A 465 -20.23 -4.54 -18.47
N PRO A 466 -19.18 -4.30 -17.66
CA PRO A 466 -18.02 -5.18 -17.55
C PRO A 466 -18.24 -6.39 -16.62
N VAL A 467 -19.40 -6.47 -15.97
CA VAL A 467 -19.74 -7.54 -15.02
C VAL A 467 -20.52 -8.63 -15.73
N ARG A 468 -20.20 -9.89 -15.43
CA ARG A 468 -20.93 -11.08 -15.84
C ARG A 468 -21.54 -11.73 -14.62
N GLU A 469 -22.85 -11.93 -14.69
CA GLU A 469 -23.51 -12.86 -13.80
C GLU A 469 -23.31 -14.27 -14.34
N VAL A 470 -22.94 -15.19 -13.46
CA VAL A 470 -22.70 -16.59 -13.82
C VAL A 470 -23.70 -17.52 -13.15
N ARG A 471 -23.81 -18.75 -13.69
CA ARG A 471 -24.49 -19.86 -13.03
C ARG A 471 -23.93 -20.05 -11.61
N LYS A 472 -24.81 -20.23 -10.63
CA LYS A 472 -24.43 -20.33 -9.21
C LYS A 472 -23.96 -21.74 -8.85
N GLU A 473 -22.94 -22.21 -9.55
CA GLU A 473 -22.48 -23.61 -9.53
C GLU A 473 -21.05 -23.75 -9.00
N LEU A 474 -20.17 -22.79 -9.30
CA LEU A 474 -18.77 -22.85 -8.91
C LEU A 474 -18.56 -22.37 -7.47
N VAL A 475 -17.87 -23.17 -6.67
CA VAL A 475 -17.53 -22.87 -5.27
C VAL A 475 -16.05 -22.52 -5.15
N PHE A 476 -15.76 -21.53 -4.33
CA PHE A 476 -14.41 -21.19 -3.87
C PHE A 476 -14.28 -21.46 -2.40
N GLU A 477 -13.16 -22.05 -1.99
CA GLU A 477 -12.71 -21.94 -0.62
C GLU A 477 -12.05 -20.56 -0.48
N VAL A 478 -12.65 -19.68 0.30
CA VAL A 478 -12.22 -18.30 0.50
C VAL A 478 -11.55 -18.20 1.86
N ALA A 479 -10.26 -17.85 1.86
CA ALA A 479 -9.55 -17.51 3.09
C ALA A 479 -9.73 -16.02 3.39
N PHE A 480 -9.91 -15.68 4.67
CA PHE A 480 -10.10 -14.30 5.11
C PHE A 480 -9.53 -14.08 6.52
N ASP A 481 -9.26 -12.82 6.84
CA ASP A 481 -8.63 -12.47 8.13
C ASP A 481 -9.69 -12.36 9.24
N SER A 482 -10.84 -11.73 8.96
CA SER A 482 -11.98 -11.64 9.87
C SER A 482 -13.30 -11.36 9.11
N ALA A 483 -14.45 -11.56 9.76
CA ALA A 483 -15.76 -11.16 9.26
C ALA A 483 -16.32 -10.02 10.12
N GLN A 484 -17.22 -9.21 9.58
CA GLN A 484 -17.78 -8.04 10.28
C GLN A 484 -19.24 -7.81 9.91
N ALA A 485 -20.02 -7.32 10.89
CA ALA A 485 -21.37 -6.87 10.63
C ALA A 485 -21.36 -5.64 9.70
N SER A 486 -22.22 -5.64 8.69
CA SER A 486 -22.25 -4.62 7.66
C SER A 486 -23.68 -4.28 7.21
N THR A 487 -24.09 -3.04 7.45
CA THR A 487 -25.36 -2.48 6.96
C THR A 487 -25.38 -2.22 5.44
N ARG A 488 -24.21 -2.25 4.78
CA ARG A 488 -24.07 -1.99 3.33
C ARG A 488 -24.29 -3.22 2.46
N HIS A 489 -24.17 -4.43 3.03
CA HIS A 489 -24.22 -5.68 2.29
C HIS A 489 -25.55 -6.39 2.60
N LYS A 490 -26.21 -6.94 1.59
CA LYS A 490 -27.51 -7.64 1.77
C LYS A 490 -27.42 -8.84 2.72
N SER A 491 -26.24 -9.44 2.84
CA SER A 491 -25.94 -10.51 3.79
C SER A 491 -25.91 -10.03 5.24
N GLY A 492 -25.72 -8.72 5.48
CA GLY A 492 -25.36 -8.21 6.81
C GLY A 492 -23.90 -8.47 7.19
N VAL A 493 -23.07 -9.04 6.29
CA VAL A 493 -21.69 -9.49 6.56
C VAL A 493 -20.73 -8.97 5.51
N ALA A 494 -19.52 -8.58 5.94
CA ALA A 494 -18.40 -8.26 5.07
C ALA A 494 -17.13 -8.99 5.51
N LEU A 495 -16.49 -9.70 4.59
CA LEU A 495 -15.17 -10.31 4.84
C LEU A 495 -14.04 -9.29 4.70
N ARG A 496 -13.06 -9.35 5.62
CA ARG A 496 -11.81 -8.57 5.57
C ARG A 496 -10.70 -9.38 4.89
N PHE A 497 -10.05 -8.76 3.92
CA PHE A 497 -8.98 -9.35 3.09
C PHE A 497 -9.30 -10.74 2.52
N PRO A 498 -10.50 -10.97 1.94
CA PRO A 498 -10.79 -12.24 1.34
C PRO A 498 -9.88 -12.51 0.15
N ARG A 499 -9.42 -13.75 0.05
CA ARG A 499 -8.64 -14.29 -1.06
C ARG A 499 -9.13 -15.68 -1.40
N ILE A 500 -9.04 -16.04 -2.67
CA ILE A 500 -9.30 -17.43 -3.06
C ILE A 500 -8.17 -18.27 -2.46
N ASN A 501 -8.49 -19.25 -1.64
CA ASN A 501 -7.51 -20.21 -1.14
C ASN A 501 -7.37 -21.36 -2.13
N ARG A 502 -8.51 -21.83 -2.64
CA ARG A 502 -8.60 -22.90 -3.61
C ARG A 502 -9.91 -22.82 -4.40
N ILE A 503 -9.86 -23.23 -5.67
CA ILE A 503 -11.07 -23.46 -6.46
C ILE A 503 -11.61 -24.85 -6.16
N ARG A 504 -12.85 -24.94 -5.68
CA ARG A 504 -13.49 -26.19 -5.26
C ARG A 504 -14.28 -26.80 -6.42
N TRP A 505 -13.57 -27.21 -7.46
CA TRP A 505 -14.15 -27.95 -8.59
C TRP A 505 -14.86 -29.25 -8.14
N ASP A 506 -14.43 -29.77 -7.00
CA ASP A 506 -14.97 -30.96 -6.33
C ASP A 506 -16.29 -30.73 -5.59
N LYS A 507 -16.66 -29.48 -5.28
CA LYS A 507 -17.75 -29.18 -4.35
C LYS A 507 -18.98 -28.59 -5.05
N PRO A 508 -20.16 -29.21 -4.94
CA PRO A 508 -21.39 -28.65 -5.49
C PRO A 508 -21.85 -27.44 -4.69
N ALA A 509 -22.49 -26.48 -5.36
CA ALA A 509 -22.97 -25.23 -4.73
C ALA A 509 -23.94 -25.45 -3.56
N ALA A 510 -24.73 -26.53 -3.56
CA ALA A 510 -25.65 -26.87 -2.47
C ALA A 510 -24.95 -27.17 -1.14
N GLU A 511 -23.66 -27.54 -1.17
CA GLU A 511 -22.85 -27.81 0.03
C GLU A 511 -22.02 -26.59 0.47
N ALA A 512 -22.11 -25.47 -0.25
CA ALA A 512 -21.47 -24.24 0.17
C ALA A 512 -22.07 -23.70 1.47
N ALA A 513 -21.34 -22.82 2.15
CA ALA A 513 -21.74 -22.29 3.43
C ALA A 513 -23.07 -21.50 3.34
N THR A 514 -23.74 -21.42 4.48
CA THR A 514 -24.94 -20.64 4.72
C THR A 514 -24.60 -19.35 5.47
N LEU A 515 -25.56 -18.43 5.54
CA LEU A 515 -25.41 -17.21 6.32
C LEU A 515 -25.33 -17.48 7.83
N ASP A 516 -25.95 -18.56 8.31
CA ASP A 516 -25.90 -18.95 9.72
C ASP A 516 -24.49 -19.43 10.10
N ASP A 517 -23.79 -20.13 9.18
CA ASP A 517 -22.39 -20.53 9.36
C ASP A 517 -21.46 -19.31 9.52
N MET A 518 -21.88 -18.13 9.05
CA MET A 518 -21.09 -16.90 9.19
C MET A 518 -21.13 -16.30 10.60
N GLN A 519 -22.11 -16.66 11.43
CA GLN A 519 -22.27 -16.06 12.78
C GLN A 519 -21.08 -16.39 13.69
N ILE A 520 -20.50 -17.57 13.56
CA ILE A 520 -19.30 -17.99 14.31
C ILE A 520 -18.15 -16.99 14.12
N PHE A 521 -18.04 -16.41 12.91
CA PHE A 521 -17.00 -15.43 12.60
C PHE A 521 -17.34 -14.00 13.02
N LEU A 522 -18.59 -13.74 13.42
CA LEU A 522 -19.06 -12.46 13.94
C LEU A 522 -19.01 -12.40 15.46
N GLU A 523 -19.21 -13.53 16.15
CA GLU A 523 -19.15 -13.67 17.61
C GLU A 523 -17.71 -13.78 18.14
N ALA A 524 -16.76 -14.19 17.29
CA ALA A 524 -15.32 -14.17 17.57
C ALA A 524 -14.67 -12.78 17.34
N THR A 525 -15.50 -11.76 17.12
CA THR A 525 -15.15 -10.33 17.00
C THR A 525 -15.90 -9.56 18.08
#